data_AF-A0A2U0TT72-F1
#
_entry.id   AF-A0A2U0TT72-F1
#
_cell.length_a   1.000
_cell.length_b   1.000
_cell.length_c   1.000
_cell.angle_alpha   90.00
_cell.angle_beta   90.00
_cell.angle_gamma   90.00
#
_symmetry.space_group_name_H-M   'P 1'
#
loop_
_entity.id
_entity.type
_entity.pdbx_description
1 polymer ?
#
loop_
_entity_poly.entity_id
_entity_poly.type
_entity_poly.pdbx_seq_one_letter_code
_entity_poly.pdbx_strand_id
1 'polypeptide(L)'
;MEKIIHVVSIFLSLLILNEVFRRSKWLSIIVFVGLAGVLTFTIWPTAADHPDATINTWFHTAKLYSAIAGALIFIVIRYTKWGENNNLLIFPALILAINILEASARDFELGGQNGGIWHYLNGAAGILSIITISGWLGMNVTKDNIKDMIWPDMLVFWIIAYDIWNFAYIYFCVPQHTFYNVAVLFSCTVPALFIKKGTWLQARAITLSAWMMHLFTFNYYVEAIQKPI
;
A
#
# COMPACT_ATOMS: atom_id res chain seq x y z
N MET A 1 5.01 -4.52 -25.53
CA MET A 1 6.32 -4.80 -24.92
C MET A 1 6.66 -3.78 -23.84
N GLU A 2 6.50 -2.48 -24.11
CA GLU A 2 6.78 -1.38 -23.16
C GLU A 2 6.02 -1.47 -21.84
N LYS A 3 4.70 -1.74 -21.86
CA LYS A 3 3.88 -1.92 -20.64
C LYS A 3 4.44 -3.00 -19.70
N ILE A 4 4.86 -4.15 -20.26
CA ILE A 4 5.40 -5.27 -19.46
C ILE A 4 6.73 -4.88 -18.83
N ILE A 5 7.62 -4.25 -19.61
CA ILE A 5 8.91 -3.75 -19.12
C ILE A 5 8.68 -2.77 -17.97
N HIS A 6 7.73 -1.84 -18.12
CA HIS A 6 7.45 -0.85 -17.08
C HIS A 6 6.91 -1.50 -15.80
N VAL A 7 5.95 -2.43 -15.90
CA VAL A 7 5.41 -3.16 -14.73
C VAL A 7 6.51 -3.94 -14.00
N VAL A 8 7.40 -4.62 -14.75
CA VAL A 8 8.55 -5.34 -14.16
C VAL A 8 9.52 -4.37 -13.49
N SER A 9 9.80 -3.21 -14.11
CA SER A 9 10.66 -2.19 -13.52
C SER A 9 10.08 -1.61 -12.23
N ILE A 10 8.76 -1.38 -12.17
CA ILE A 10 8.07 -0.96 -10.95
C ILE A 10 8.17 -2.04 -9.88
N PHE A 11 7.91 -3.30 -10.22
CA PHE A 11 8.05 -4.42 -9.28
C PHE A 11 9.46 -4.49 -8.67
N LEU A 12 10.50 -4.48 -9.51
CA LEU A 12 11.89 -4.54 -9.06
C LEU A 12 12.28 -3.31 -8.22
N SER A 13 11.84 -2.12 -8.64
CA SER A 13 12.10 -0.88 -7.91
C SER A 13 11.45 -0.89 -6.53
N LEU A 14 10.19 -1.32 -6.43
CA LEU A 14 9.48 -1.43 -5.16
C LEU A 14 10.12 -2.47 -4.23
N LEU A 15 10.59 -3.60 -4.78
CA LEU A 15 11.31 -4.61 -4.01
C LEU A 15 12.63 -4.06 -3.43
N ILE A 16 13.41 -3.36 -4.26
CA ILE A 16 14.66 -2.71 -3.83
C ILE A 16 14.37 -1.62 -2.80
N LEU A 17 13.40 -0.74 -3.07
CA LEU A 17 13.02 0.34 -2.16
C LEU A 17 12.56 -0.21 -0.81
N ASN A 18 11.76 -1.27 -0.80
CA ASN A 18 11.38 -1.95 0.43
C ASN A 18 12.60 -2.38 1.25
N GLU A 19 13.59 -3.02 0.62
CA GLU A 19 14.80 -3.46 1.33
C GLU A 19 15.68 -2.29 1.79
N VAL A 20 15.79 -1.23 0.99
CA VAL A 20 16.53 -0.01 1.32
C VAL A 20 15.91 0.70 2.53
N PHE A 21 14.59 0.92 2.52
CA PHE A 21 13.87 1.55 3.62
C PHE A 21 13.80 0.65 4.86
N ARG A 22 13.76 -0.67 4.67
CA ARG A 22 13.91 -1.63 5.76
C ARG A 22 15.25 -1.44 6.48
N ARG A 23 16.35 -1.25 5.75
CA ARG A 23 17.69 -1.15 6.35
C ARG A 23 18.05 0.25 6.84
N SER A 24 17.44 1.31 6.32
CA SER A 24 17.83 2.69 6.61
C SER A 24 16.70 3.54 7.19
N LYS A 25 16.83 3.88 8.47
CA LYS A 25 15.99 4.85 9.18
C LYS A 25 16.00 6.21 8.46
N TRP A 26 17.18 6.71 8.14
CA TRP A 26 17.35 8.06 7.59
C TRP A 26 16.73 8.19 6.21
N LEU A 27 16.91 7.20 5.33
CA LEU A 27 16.27 7.22 4.02
C LEU A 27 14.75 7.19 4.14
N SER A 28 14.21 6.39 5.05
CA SER A 28 12.77 6.35 5.31
C SER A 28 12.23 7.70 5.77
N ILE A 29 12.93 8.39 6.69
CA ILE A 29 12.53 9.72 7.16
C ILE A 29 12.63 10.77 6.05
N ILE A 30 13.76 10.79 5.33
CA ILE A 30 13.99 11.75 4.24
C ILE A 30 12.91 11.61 3.18
N VAL A 31 12.52 10.39 2.81
CA VAL A 31 11.52 10.16 1.76
C VAL A 31 10.09 10.39 2.27
N PHE A 32 9.67 9.73 3.35
CA PHE A 32 8.26 9.77 3.77
C PHE A 32 7.88 11.03 4.57
N VAL A 33 8.86 11.77 5.10
CA VAL A 33 8.61 13.07 5.76
C VAL A 33 9.09 14.22 4.88
N GLY A 34 10.37 14.20 4.50
CA GLY A 34 10.99 15.31 3.75
C GLY A 34 10.43 15.45 2.34
N LEU A 35 10.68 14.45 1.49
CA LEU A 35 10.28 14.46 0.09
C LEU A 35 8.75 14.48 -0.04
N ALA A 36 8.03 13.60 0.67
CA ALA A 36 6.57 13.60 0.68
C ALA A 36 5.99 14.95 1.12
N GLY A 37 6.58 15.57 2.16
CA GLY A 37 6.18 16.90 2.62
C GLY A 37 6.38 17.98 1.56
N VAL A 38 7.53 18.01 0.88
CA VAL A 38 7.78 18.96 -0.22
C VAL A 38 6.80 18.71 -1.38
N LEU A 39 6.63 17.47 -1.81
CA LEU A 39 5.76 17.10 -2.92
C LEU A 39 4.29 17.43 -2.67
N THR A 40 3.84 17.32 -1.41
CA THR A 40 2.49 17.69 -0.97
C THR A 40 2.13 19.13 -1.30
N PHE A 41 3.09 20.06 -1.22
CA PHE A 41 2.85 21.48 -1.47
C PHE A 41 3.31 21.96 -2.85
N THR A 42 3.95 21.10 -3.66
CA THR A 42 4.57 21.50 -4.93
C THR A 42 3.96 20.77 -6.13
N ILE A 43 4.09 19.45 -6.19
CA ILE A 43 3.73 18.65 -7.37
C ILE A 43 2.33 18.04 -7.23
N TRP A 44 2.01 17.48 -6.05
CA TRP A 44 0.76 16.75 -5.86
C TRP A 44 -0.53 17.59 -6.00
N PRO A 45 -0.54 18.91 -5.68
CA PRO A 45 -1.71 19.75 -5.92
C PRO A 45 -2.10 19.86 -7.41
N THR A 46 -1.13 19.77 -8.32
CA THR A 46 -1.33 19.87 -9.76
C THR A 46 -1.16 18.54 -10.49
N ALA A 47 -1.03 17.43 -9.74
CA ALA A 47 -0.74 16.11 -10.28
C ALA A 47 -1.85 15.61 -11.21
N ALA A 48 -3.10 16.04 -11.00
CA ALA A 48 -4.25 15.66 -11.82
C ALA A 48 -4.67 16.77 -12.81
N ASP A 49 -3.88 17.83 -13.00
CA ASP A 49 -4.21 18.99 -13.86
C ASP A 49 -3.96 18.69 -15.34
N HIS A 50 -4.54 17.59 -15.84
CA HIS A 50 -4.53 17.23 -17.26
C HIS A 50 -5.72 16.36 -17.65
N PRO A 51 -6.15 16.38 -18.93
CA PRO A 51 -7.39 15.73 -19.35
C PRO A 51 -7.43 14.21 -19.19
N ASP A 52 -6.28 13.55 -19.19
CA ASP A 52 -6.17 12.10 -19.11
C ASP A 52 -6.10 11.56 -17.67
N ALA A 53 -6.02 12.46 -16.67
CA ALA A 53 -5.71 12.13 -15.28
C ALA A 53 -6.67 11.09 -14.68
N THR A 54 -6.14 9.95 -14.26
CA THR A 54 -6.87 8.84 -13.64
C THR A 54 -6.92 8.96 -12.12
N ILE A 55 -6.09 9.82 -11.52
CA ILE A 55 -6.03 10.08 -10.08
C ILE A 55 -6.90 11.26 -9.62
N ASN A 56 -7.90 11.64 -10.41
CA ASN A 56 -8.72 12.85 -10.24
C ASN A 56 -9.88 12.73 -9.23
N THR A 57 -9.84 11.73 -8.34
CA THR A 57 -10.90 11.52 -7.34
C THR A 57 -10.37 11.68 -5.92
N TRP A 58 -11.25 12.06 -4.99
CA TRP A 58 -10.92 12.16 -3.56
C TRP A 58 -10.25 10.89 -3.03
N PHE A 59 -10.65 9.73 -3.58
CA PHE A 59 -10.18 8.42 -3.19
C PHE A 59 -8.67 8.25 -3.41
N HIS A 60 -8.12 8.70 -4.54
CA HIS A 60 -6.69 8.60 -4.82
C HIS A 60 -5.86 9.39 -3.81
N THR A 61 -6.31 10.61 -3.51
CA THR A 61 -5.66 11.48 -2.53
C THR A 61 -5.75 10.90 -1.12
N ALA A 62 -6.91 10.38 -0.71
CA ALA A 62 -7.06 9.70 0.57
C ALA A 62 -6.10 8.51 0.68
N LYS A 63 -6.00 7.71 -0.37
CA LYS A 63 -5.15 6.52 -0.42
C LYS A 63 -3.65 6.85 -0.41
N LEU A 64 -3.23 7.96 -1.03
CA LEU A 64 -1.85 8.46 -0.96
C LEU A 64 -1.46 8.77 0.49
N TYR A 65 -2.26 9.57 1.19
CA TYR A 65 -1.94 9.99 2.55
C TYR A 65 -2.11 8.86 3.57
N SER A 66 -3.09 7.97 3.39
CA SER A 66 -3.24 6.80 4.28
C SER A 66 -2.07 5.82 4.13
N ALA A 67 -1.54 5.63 2.92
CA ALA A 67 -0.34 4.82 2.69
C ALA A 67 0.91 5.46 3.34
N ILE A 68 1.11 6.77 3.18
CA ILE A 68 2.21 7.50 3.83
C ILE A 68 2.09 7.42 5.35
N ALA A 69 0.88 7.63 5.90
CA ALA A 69 0.62 7.50 7.34
C ALA A 69 0.99 6.11 7.85
N GLY A 70 0.65 5.05 7.10
CA GLY A 70 1.11 3.69 7.38
C GLY A 70 2.63 3.58 7.47
N ALA A 71 3.36 4.04 6.45
CA ALA A 71 4.82 4.03 6.45
C ALA A 71 5.42 4.79 7.66
N LEU A 72 4.85 5.95 8.00
CA LEU A 72 5.28 6.75 9.16
C LEU A 72 5.03 6.04 10.49
N ILE A 73 3.88 5.37 10.66
CA ILE A 73 3.59 4.56 11.85
C ILE A 73 4.64 3.46 12.02
N PHE A 74 5.03 2.78 10.93
CA PHE A 74 6.11 1.78 10.99
C PHE A 74 7.46 2.39 11.37
N ILE A 75 7.81 3.56 10.84
CA ILE A 75 9.05 4.25 11.24
C ILE A 75 9.03 4.58 12.74
N VAL A 76 7.91 5.09 13.25
CA VAL A 76 7.75 5.42 14.67
C VAL A 76 7.86 4.16 15.54
N ILE A 77 7.13 3.09 15.21
CA ILE A 77 7.14 1.84 15.97
C ILE A 77 8.54 1.21 15.99
N ARG A 78 9.23 1.17 14.86
CA ARG A 78 10.55 0.51 14.74
C ARG A 78 11.68 1.26 15.43
N TYR A 79 11.63 2.59 15.45
CA TYR A 79 12.77 3.41 15.87
C TYR A 79 12.55 4.23 17.14
N THR A 80 11.40 4.08 17.81
CA THR A 80 11.10 4.74 19.09
C THR A 80 10.61 3.73 20.13
N LYS A 81 10.39 4.19 21.36
CA LYS A 81 9.84 3.37 22.46
C LYS A 81 8.42 2.86 22.20
N TRP A 82 7.76 3.28 21.11
CA TRP A 82 6.44 2.78 20.74
C TRP A 82 6.47 1.28 20.45
N GLY A 83 7.56 0.76 19.87
CA GLY A 83 7.72 -0.67 19.61
C GLY A 83 7.88 -1.54 20.86
N GLU A 84 8.10 -0.93 22.03
CA GLU A 84 8.22 -1.64 23.32
C GLU A 84 6.88 -1.69 24.06
N ASN A 85 5.88 -0.90 23.63
CA ASN A 85 4.57 -0.82 24.27
C ASN A 85 3.54 -1.66 23.50
N ASN A 86 3.16 -2.80 24.08
CA ASN A 86 2.19 -3.73 23.49
C ASN A 86 0.86 -3.07 23.09
N ASN A 87 0.42 -2.03 23.79
CA ASN A 87 -0.82 -1.33 23.47
C ASN A 87 -0.69 -0.49 22.18
N LEU A 88 0.51 -0.02 21.85
CA LEU A 88 0.76 0.77 20.63
C LEU A 88 1.02 -0.15 19.42
N LEU A 89 1.29 -1.43 19.65
CA LEU A 89 1.44 -2.42 18.58
C LEU A 89 0.10 -2.77 17.92
N ILE A 90 -1.03 -2.25 18.39
CA ILE A 90 -2.32 -2.35 17.69
C ILE A 90 -2.42 -1.44 16.46
N PHE A 91 -1.64 -0.35 16.39
CA PHE A 91 -1.74 0.64 15.30
C PHE A 91 -1.47 0.07 13.89
N PRO A 92 -0.50 -0.84 13.69
CA PRO A 92 -0.34 -1.55 12.42
C PRO A 92 -1.59 -2.34 12.00
N ALA A 93 -2.26 -3.01 12.95
CA ALA A 93 -3.52 -3.70 12.67
C ALA A 93 -4.63 -2.73 12.26
N LEU A 94 -4.73 -1.61 12.98
CA LEU A 94 -5.71 -0.55 12.68
C LEU A 94 -5.47 0.08 11.30
N ILE A 95 -4.23 0.39 10.94
CA ILE A 95 -3.96 1.00 9.63
C ILE A 95 -4.23 0.03 8.48
N LEU A 96 -3.98 -1.27 8.66
CA LEU A 96 -4.38 -2.29 7.70
C LEU A 96 -5.90 -2.35 7.55
N ALA A 97 -6.63 -2.35 8.66
CA ALA A 97 -8.09 -2.34 8.65
C ALA A 97 -8.63 -1.10 7.96
N ILE A 98 -8.09 0.09 8.26
CA ILE A 98 -8.44 1.35 7.59
C ILE A 98 -8.18 1.26 6.09
N ASN A 99 -7.02 0.73 5.68
CA ASN A 99 -6.69 0.58 4.26
C ASN A 99 -7.69 -0.33 3.51
N ILE A 100 -8.19 -1.38 4.18
CA ILE A 100 -9.23 -2.26 3.65
C ILE A 100 -10.59 -1.55 3.64
N LEU A 101 -10.93 -0.80 4.69
CA LEU A 101 -12.17 -0.03 4.77
C LEU A 101 -12.26 1.02 3.68
N GLU A 102 -11.18 1.76 3.42
CA GLU A 102 -11.10 2.74 2.33
C GLU A 102 -11.42 2.09 0.98
N ALA A 103 -10.81 0.94 0.69
CA ALA A 103 -11.07 0.20 -0.53
C ALA A 103 -12.51 -0.32 -0.60
N SER A 104 -13.03 -0.86 0.51
CA SER A 104 -14.40 -1.36 0.60
C SER A 104 -15.44 -0.24 0.44
N ALA A 105 -15.17 0.94 1.01
CA ALA A 105 -16.01 2.12 0.86
C ALA A 105 -16.05 2.59 -0.60
N ARG A 106 -14.92 2.54 -1.29
CA ARG A 106 -14.86 2.84 -2.73
C ARG A 106 -15.65 1.84 -3.57
N ASP A 107 -15.57 0.56 -3.24
CA ASP A 107 -16.41 -0.46 -3.86
C ASP A 107 -17.90 -0.15 -3.66
N PHE A 108 -18.35 0.09 -2.43
CA PHE A 108 -19.75 0.41 -2.16
C PHE A 108 -20.22 1.70 -2.86
N GLU A 109 -19.37 2.72 -2.93
CA GLU A 109 -19.64 3.97 -3.67
C GLU A 109 -19.92 3.68 -5.15
N LEU A 110 -19.06 2.91 -5.81
CA LEU A 110 -19.22 2.57 -7.24
C LEU A 110 -20.37 1.59 -7.48
N GLY A 111 -20.64 0.68 -6.56
CA GLY A 111 -21.82 -0.18 -6.58
C GLY A 111 -23.12 0.63 -6.62
N GLY A 112 -23.19 1.71 -5.82
CA GLY A 112 -24.32 2.64 -5.79
C GLY A 112 -24.47 3.50 -7.05
N GLN A 113 -23.40 3.64 -7.84
CA GLN A 113 -23.37 4.39 -9.10
C GLN A 113 -23.66 3.51 -10.33
N ASN A 114 -24.49 2.46 -10.17
CA ASN A 114 -24.82 1.45 -11.18
C ASN A 114 -23.64 0.54 -11.61
N GLY A 115 -22.59 0.40 -10.78
CA GLY A 115 -21.47 -0.51 -11.06
C GLY A 115 -21.79 -2.00 -10.93
N GLY A 116 -22.97 -2.34 -10.42
CA GLY A 116 -23.47 -3.71 -10.32
C GLY A 116 -23.10 -4.43 -9.01
N ILE A 117 -23.61 -5.66 -8.88
CA ILE A 117 -23.53 -6.44 -7.63
C ILE A 117 -22.09 -6.80 -7.21
N TRP A 118 -21.17 -6.88 -8.17
CA TRP A 118 -19.77 -7.28 -7.95
C TRP A 118 -19.04 -6.36 -6.98
N HIS A 119 -19.32 -5.05 -7.03
CA HIS A 119 -18.77 -4.09 -6.07
C HIS A 119 -19.22 -4.37 -4.65
N TYR A 120 -20.51 -4.65 -4.43
CA TYR A 120 -21.01 -4.99 -3.11
C TYR A 120 -20.43 -6.29 -2.57
N LEU A 121 -20.29 -7.31 -3.43
CA LEU A 121 -19.65 -8.57 -3.07
C LEU A 121 -18.18 -8.36 -2.69
N ASN A 122 -17.44 -7.57 -3.47
CA ASN A 122 -16.03 -7.30 -3.19
C ASN A 122 -15.84 -6.43 -1.94
N GLY A 123 -16.67 -5.39 -1.77
CA GLY A 123 -16.68 -4.58 -0.55
C GLY A 123 -16.98 -5.42 0.70
N ALA A 124 -17.96 -6.33 0.64
CA ALA A 124 -18.28 -7.25 1.73
C ALA A 124 -17.11 -8.22 2.01
N ALA A 125 -16.44 -8.74 0.98
CA ALA A 125 -15.24 -9.56 1.14
C ALA A 125 -14.08 -8.79 1.82
N GLY A 126 -14.00 -7.47 1.61
CA GLY A 126 -13.07 -6.61 2.33
C GLY A 126 -13.39 -6.54 3.82
N ILE A 127 -14.67 -6.37 4.18
CA ILE A 127 -15.11 -6.40 5.58
C ILE A 127 -14.81 -7.75 6.23
N LEU A 128 -15.05 -8.86 5.53
CA LEU A 128 -14.67 -10.20 5.99
C LEU A 128 -13.15 -10.31 6.21
N SER A 129 -12.35 -9.72 5.33
CA SER A 129 -10.89 -9.69 5.48
C SER A 129 -10.49 -8.97 6.77
N ILE A 130 -11.18 -7.89 7.17
CA ILE A 130 -10.94 -7.20 8.44
C ILE A 130 -11.33 -8.07 9.64
N ILE A 131 -12.52 -8.67 9.60
CA ILE A 131 -13.03 -9.51 10.70
C ILE A 131 -12.10 -10.71 10.96
N THR A 132 -11.50 -11.24 9.89
CA THR A 132 -10.57 -12.37 9.96
C THR A 132 -9.13 -11.98 10.32
N ILE A 133 -8.81 -10.69 10.50
CA ILE A 133 -7.51 -10.27 11.05
C ILE A 133 -7.40 -10.82 12.47
N SER A 134 -6.40 -11.66 12.71
CA SER A 134 -6.04 -12.20 14.03
C SER A 134 -4.75 -11.58 14.56
N GLY A 135 -4.52 -11.70 15.87
CA GLY A 135 -3.23 -11.31 16.44
C GLY A 135 -3.00 -9.80 16.53
N TRP A 136 -4.06 -9.02 16.75
CA TRP A 136 -4.00 -7.55 16.86
C TRP A 136 -2.98 -7.03 17.87
N LEU A 137 -2.64 -7.83 18.90
CA LEU A 137 -1.64 -7.51 19.93
C LEU A 137 -0.42 -8.47 19.89
N GLY A 138 -0.35 -9.38 18.92
CA GLY A 138 0.72 -10.38 18.79
C GLY A 138 1.96 -9.90 18.05
N MET A 139 2.00 -8.61 17.68
CA MET A 139 3.11 -8.00 16.96
C MET A 139 4.31 -7.78 17.89
N ASN A 140 5.51 -7.83 17.32
CA ASN A 140 6.76 -7.58 18.05
C ASN A 140 7.76 -6.87 17.15
N VAL A 141 8.64 -6.06 17.74
CA VAL A 141 9.79 -5.46 17.04
C VAL A 141 11.05 -6.25 17.37
N THR A 142 11.81 -6.63 16.34
CA THR A 142 13.06 -7.36 16.56
C THR A 142 14.13 -6.50 17.22
N LYS A 143 14.99 -7.14 18.02
CA LYS A 143 16.10 -6.47 18.71
C LYS A 143 17.39 -6.41 17.87
N ASP A 144 17.33 -6.83 16.61
CA ASP A 144 18.43 -6.73 15.66
C ASP A 144 18.67 -5.28 15.22
N ASN A 145 19.77 -5.01 14.53
CA ASN A 145 20.10 -3.66 14.05
C ASN A 145 19.03 -3.09 13.10
N ILE A 146 18.30 -3.97 12.41
CA ILE A 146 17.25 -3.60 11.45
C ILE A 146 15.95 -3.20 12.14
N LYS A 147 15.63 -3.79 13.31
CA LYS A 147 14.40 -3.51 14.07
C LYS A 147 13.13 -3.69 13.23
N ASP A 148 12.98 -4.86 12.63
CA ASP A 148 11.78 -5.18 11.85
C ASP A 148 10.58 -5.39 12.76
N MET A 149 9.42 -4.89 12.33
CA MET A 149 8.15 -5.28 12.94
C MET A 149 7.69 -6.62 12.34
N ILE A 150 7.48 -7.60 13.20
CA ILE A 150 7.01 -8.93 12.84
C ILE A 150 5.59 -9.11 13.38
N TRP A 151 4.71 -9.56 12.49
CA TRP A 151 3.37 -10.03 12.84
C TRP A 151 3.30 -11.54 12.59
N PRO A 152 3.43 -12.38 13.64
CA PRO A 152 3.43 -13.83 13.48
C PRO A 152 2.11 -14.40 12.96
N ASP A 153 0.99 -13.83 13.40
CA ASP A 153 -0.37 -14.27 13.05
C ASP A 153 -0.80 -13.86 11.62
N MET A 154 0.07 -13.19 10.85
CA MET A 154 -0.12 -12.95 9.43
C MET A 154 0.24 -14.18 8.61
N LEU A 155 -0.70 -15.13 8.59
CA LEU A 155 -0.54 -16.41 7.91
C LEU A 155 -0.57 -16.23 6.39
N VAL A 156 0.22 -17.06 5.68
CA VAL A 156 0.38 -16.97 4.22
C VAL A 156 -0.95 -17.10 3.47
N PHE A 157 -1.84 -17.98 3.92
CA PHE A 157 -3.15 -18.14 3.27
C PHE A 157 -4.01 -16.87 3.40
N TRP A 158 -3.90 -16.15 4.52
CA TRP A 158 -4.60 -14.87 4.71
C TRP A 158 -4.03 -13.81 3.77
N ILE A 159 -2.70 -13.74 3.65
CA ILE A 159 -2.02 -12.84 2.69
C ILE A 159 -2.49 -13.11 1.25
N ILE A 160 -2.56 -14.39 0.85
CA ILE A 160 -3.02 -14.76 -0.50
C ILE A 160 -4.50 -14.36 -0.71
N ALA A 161 -5.37 -14.65 0.26
CA ALA A 161 -6.78 -14.27 0.18
C ALA A 161 -6.94 -12.75 0.09
N TYR A 162 -6.16 -12.01 0.88
CA TYR A 162 -6.08 -10.57 0.84
C TYR A 162 -5.60 -10.05 -0.52
N ASP A 163 -4.54 -10.63 -1.10
CA ASP A 163 -3.98 -10.20 -2.37
C ASP A 163 -4.98 -10.43 -3.52
N ILE A 164 -5.71 -11.55 -3.51
CA ILE A 164 -6.78 -11.83 -4.48
C ILE A 164 -7.91 -10.80 -4.35
N TRP A 165 -8.38 -10.54 -3.12
CA TRP A 165 -9.40 -9.53 -2.86
C TRP A 165 -8.93 -8.13 -3.31
N ASN A 166 -7.69 -7.76 -3.00
CA ASN A 166 -7.14 -6.47 -3.36
C ASN A 166 -6.98 -6.31 -4.88
N PHE A 167 -6.61 -7.38 -5.58
CA PHE A 167 -6.56 -7.40 -7.03
C PHE A 167 -7.95 -7.16 -7.64
N ALA A 168 -8.97 -7.87 -7.16
CA ALA A 168 -10.36 -7.67 -7.60
C ALA A 168 -10.83 -6.24 -7.33
N TYR A 169 -10.53 -5.70 -6.15
CA TYR A 169 -10.82 -4.31 -5.79
C TYR A 169 -10.21 -3.31 -6.80
N ILE A 170 -8.92 -3.41 -7.12
CA ILE A 170 -8.32 -2.48 -8.09
C ILE A 170 -8.92 -2.68 -9.48
N TYR A 171 -9.16 -3.92 -9.91
CA TYR A 171 -9.76 -4.20 -11.19
C TYR A 171 -11.14 -3.53 -11.35
N PHE A 172 -11.97 -3.57 -10.31
CA PHE A 172 -13.30 -2.96 -10.35
C PHE A 172 -13.28 -1.45 -10.10
N CYS A 173 -12.49 -0.97 -9.15
CA CYS A 173 -12.56 0.43 -8.70
C CYS A 173 -11.58 1.36 -9.42
N VAL A 174 -10.44 0.84 -9.88
CA VAL A 174 -9.35 1.62 -10.46
C VAL A 174 -8.67 0.83 -11.60
N PRO A 175 -9.44 0.41 -12.63
CA PRO A 175 -9.01 -0.58 -13.62
C PRO A 175 -7.73 -0.22 -14.35
N GLN A 176 -7.46 1.08 -14.52
CA GLN A 176 -6.27 1.59 -15.20
C GLN A 176 -4.98 1.09 -14.53
N HIS A 177 -4.98 0.96 -13.21
CA HIS A 177 -3.80 0.57 -12.44
C HIS A 177 -3.71 -0.93 -12.12
N THR A 178 -4.63 -1.77 -12.64
CA THR A 178 -4.68 -3.22 -12.34
C THR A 178 -3.34 -3.93 -12.55
N PHE A 179 -2.70 -3.72 -13.70
CA PHE A 179 -1.43 -4.39 -14.01
C PHE A 179 -0.28 -3.91 -13.12
N TYR A 180 -0.27 -2.63 -12.72
CA TYR A 180 0.69 -2.13 -11.75
C TYR A 180 0.40 -2.65 -10.34
N ASN A 181 -0.87 -2.87 -9.99
CA ASN A 181 -1.23 -3.45 -8.69
C ASN A 181 -0.67 -4.85 -8.51
N VAL A 182 -0.57 -5.65 -9.58
CA VAL A 182 0.14 -6.93 -9.52
C VAL A 182 1.59 -6.73 -9.06
N ALA A 183 2.30 -5.76 -9.63
CA ALA A 183 3.66 -5.43 -9.18
C ALA A 183 3.69 -4.96 -7.72
N VAL A 184 2.75 -4.13 -7.29
CA VAL A 184 2.69 -3.61 -5.92
C VAL A 184 2.43 -4.74 -4.91
N LEU A 185 1.44 -5.61 -5.15
CA LEU A 185 1.12 -6.74 -4.27
C LEU A 185 2.29 -7.73 -4.19
N PHE A 186 2.86 -8.11 -5.32
CA PHE A 186 4.00 -9.03 -5.32
C PHE A 186 5.23 -8.43 -4.65
N SER A 187 5.43 -7.11 -4.74
CA SER A 187 6.58 -6.44 -4.14
C SER A 187 6.60 -6.50 -2.61
N CYS A 188 5.45 -6.68 -1.94
CA CYS A 188 5.39 -6.92 -0.50
C CYS A 188 5.23 -8.39 -0.12
N THR A 189 4.55 -9.20 -0.95
CA THR A 189 4.34 -10.64 -0.69
C THR A 189 5.62 -11.45 -0.90
N VAL A 190 6.44 -11.17 -1.91
CA VAL A 190 7.71 -11.88 -2.14
C VAL A 190 8.69 -11.72 -0.95
N PRO A 191 8.98 -10.51 -0.45
CA PRO A 191 9.81 -10.35 0.74
C PRO A 191 9.27 -11.06 1.99
N ALA A 192 7.95 -11.05 2.18
CA ALA A 192 7.32 -11.70 3.32
C ALA A 192 7.46 -13.21 3.32
N LEU A 193 7.48 -13.83 2.13
CA LEU A 193 7.61 -15.27 1.98
C LEU A 193 9.08 -15.74 2.01
N PHE A 194 9.98 -15.00 1.36
CA PHE A 194 11.34 -15.46 1.08
C PHE A 194 12.45 -14.73 1.85
N ILE A 195 12.23 -13.49 2.32
CA ILE A 195 13.27 -12.69 2.99
C ILE A 195 13.12 -12.74 4.51
N LYS A 196 11.98 -12.28 5.04
CA LYS A 196 11.71 -12.31 6.49
C LYS A 196 10.22 -12.53 6.75
N LYS A 197 9.90 -13.67 7.36
CA LYS A 197 8.51 -14.03 7.68
C LYS A 197 7.91 -13.04 8.68
N GLY A 198 6.64 -12.69 8.46
CA GLY A 198 5.87 -11.78 9.32
C GLY A 198 6.14 -10.29 9.09
N THR A 199 7.01 -9.90 8.15
CA THR A 199 7.22 -8.48 7.80
C THR A 199 6.30 -7.99 6.67
N TRP A 200 5.30 -8.80 6.28
CA TRP A 200 4.43 -8.50 5.15
C TRP A 200 3.80 -7.12 5.23
N LEU A 201 3.24 -6.77 6.39
CA LEU A 201 2.54 -5.51 6.54
C LEU A 201 3.49 -4.30 6.47
N GLN A 202 4.69 -4.42 7.05
CA GLN A 202 5.73 -3.41 6.92
C GLN A 202 6.11 -3.21 5.45
N ALA A 203 6.33 -4.32 4.73
CA ALA A 203 6.66 -4.27 3.31
C ALA A 203 5.53 -3.65 2.50
N ARG A 204 4.27 -4.00 2.80
CA ARG A 204 3.09 -3.46 2.14
C ARG A 204 2.95 -1.96 2.34
N ALA A 205 3.13 -1.47 3.56
CA ALA A 205 3.05 -0.03 3.82
C ALA A 205 4.11 0.74 3.03
N ILE A 206 5.34 0.23 2.98
CA ILE A 206 6.44 0.86 2.23
C ILE A 206 6.19 0.81 0.71
N THR A 207 5.81 -0.35 0.16
CA THR A 207 5.65 -0.49 -1.30
C THR A 207 4.42 0.25 -1.81
N LEU A 208 3.30 0.22 -1.06
CA LEU A 208 2.10 0.97 -1.43
C LEU A 208 2.34 2.48 -1.36
N SER A 209 2.98 2.98 -0.30
CA SER A 209 3.32 4.42 -0.20
C SER A 209 4.27 4.86 -1.30
N ALA A 210 5.33 4.09 -1.58
CA ALA A 210 6.25 4.38 -2.67
C ALA A 210 5.54 4.39 -4.03
N TRP A 211 4.63 3.45 -4.28
CA TRP A 211 3.82 3.43 -5.49
C TRP A 211 2.92 4.66 -5.60
N MET A 212 2.21 5.03 -4.53
CA MET A 212 1.32 6.19 -4.56
C MET A 212 2.08 7.51 -4.74
N MET A 213 3.24 7.65 -4.08
CA MET A 213 4.12 8.80 -4.31
C MET A 213 4.59 8.85 -5.76
N HIS A 214 5.00 7.71 -6.34
CA HIS A 214 5.40 7.64 -7.74
C HIS A 214 4.24 8.00 -8.69
N LEU A 215 3.06 7.43 -8.44
CA LEU A 215 1.86 7.67 -9.25
C LEU A 215 1.49 9.15 -9.27
N PHE A 216 1.49 9.83 -8.12
CA PHE A 216 1.18 11.26 -8.04
C PHE A 216 2.29 12.16 -8.59
N THR A 217 3.55 11.77 -8.48
CA THR A 217 4.66 12.60 -8.98
C THR A 217 4.88 12.45 -10.48
N PHE A 218 4.61 11.27 -11.04
CA PHE A 218 4.88 10.93 -12.44
C PHE A 218 3.60 10.54 -13.20
N ASN A 219 2.44 11.09 -12.79
CA ASN A 219 1.12 10.70 -13.31
C ASN A 219 1.06 10.75 -14.85
N TYR A 220 1.52 11.85 -15.45
CA TYR A 220 1.66 12.00 -16.91
C TYR A 220 2.37 10.83 -17.60
N TYR A 221 3.48 10.37 -17.01
CA TYR A 221 4.27 9.28 -17.59
C TYR A 221 3.57 7.92 -17.42
N VAL A 222 2.98 7.67 -16.25
CA VAL A 222 2.26 6.43 -15.97
C VAL A 222 1.07 6.27 -16.91
N GLU A 223 0.34 7.35 -17.18
CA GLU A 223 -0.83 7.36 -18.06
C GLU A 223 -0.48 7.25 -19.52
N ALA A 224 0.59 7.93 -19.97
CA ALA A 224 1.09 7.80 -21.33
C ALA A 224 1.39 6.33 -21.70
N ILE A 225 1.94 5.56 -20.75
CA ILE A 225 2.23 4.14 -20.95
C ILE A 225 0.96 3.29 -20.93
N GLN A 226 -0.12 3.72 -20.27
CA GLN A 226 -1.37 2.96 -20.16
C GLN A 226 -2.24 3.04 -21.41
N LYS A 227 -2.13 4.09 -22.22
CA LYS A 227 -2.94 4.23 -23.45
C LYS A 227 -2.76 3.00 -24.37
N PRO A 228 -3.86 2.45 -24.94
CA PRO A 228 -3.72 1.52 -26.05
C PRO A 228 -3.13 2.27 -27.25
N ILE A 229 -2.22 1.62 -27.99
CA ILE A 229 -1.74 2.10 -29.30
C ILE A 229 -2.91 2.10 -30.28
#